data_AF-S4WFF8-F1
#
_entry.id   AF-S4WFF8-F1
#
_cell.length_a   1.000
_cell.length_b   1.000
_cell.length_c   1.000
_cell.angle_alpha   90.00
_cell.angle_beta   90.00
_cell.angle_gamma   90.00
#
_symmetry.space_group_name_H-M   'P 1'
#
loop_
_entity.id
_entity.type
_entity.pdbx_description
1 polymer ?
#
loop_
_entity_poly.entity_id
_entity_poly.type
_entity_poly.pdbx_seq_one_letter_code
_entity_poly.pdbx_strand_id
1 'polypeptide(L)'
;GDWDFWTDWKDRRLWVTVAPIVSITFPAAVQACLWWRYRLPFGAVVCVLGLLLGEWVNRYLNFWGWTYFPVNFCFPSNLMPGAIVLDVILMLSNSMQLTAVLGGLAYGLLFYPGNWPVIAPLHVPVEYNGMVMTLADLQGYHYVRTGTPEYIRMVEKGTLRTFGKDVAP
;
A
#
# COMPACT_ATOMS: atom_id res chain seq x y z
N GLY A 1 -3.49 5.02 -5.51
CA GLY A 1 -3.11 5.65 -6.79
C GLY A 1 -1.66 6.06 -6.69
N ASP A 2 -1.40 7.34 -6.44
CA ASP A 2 -0.04 7.90 -6.59
C ASP A 2 1.01 7.31 -5.65
N TRP A 3 0.67 7.10 -4.36
CA TRP A 3 1.56 6.40 -3.41
C TRP A 3 1.77 4.93 -3.73
N ASP A 4 0.87 4.33 -4.49
CA ASP A 4 1.04 2.95 -4.95
C ASP A 4 2.03 2.87 -6.13
N PHE A 5 2.17 3.98 -6.87
CA PHE A 5 2.92 3.97 -8.11
C PHE A 5 4.42 3.87 -7.95
N TRP A 6 4.98 4.44 -6.88
CA TRP A 6 6.42 4.66 -6.77
C TRP A 6 6.93 4.26 -5.40
N THR A 7 8.12 3.68 -5.33
CA THR A 7 8.75 3.32 -4.04
C THR A 7 9.13 4.53 -3.21
N ASP A 8 9.54 5.63 -3.86
CA ASP A 8 9.89 6.87 -3.19
C ASP A 8 8.65 7.60 -2.61
N TRP A 9 7.43 7.15 -2.92
CA TRP A 9 6.22 7.67 -2.29
C TRP A 9 5.75 6.82 -1.12
N LYS A 10 6.25 5.59 -0.94
CA LYS A 10 5.82 4.66 0.13
C LYS A 10 6.41 5.06 1.49
N ASP A 11 5.94 6.19 2.00
CA ASP A 11 6.42 6.82 3.23
C ASP A 11 5.72 6.27 4.48
N ARG A 12 6.15 6.74 5.65
CA ARG A 12 5.66 6.26 6.94
C ARG A 12 4.35 6.90 7.39
N ARG A 13 3.93 8.02 6.79
CA ARG A 13 2.77 8.78 7.23
C ARG A 13 1.62 8.68 6.24
N LEU A 14 1.82 9.16 5.02
CA LEU A 14 0.71 9.36 4.09
C LEU A 14 0.33 8.06 3.39
N TRP A 15 1.29 7.28 2.92
CA TRP A 15 1.01 5.98 2.32
C TRP A 15 0.35 5.02 3.32
N VAL A 16 0.90 4.93 4.54
CA VAL A 16 0.35 4.08 5.63
C VAL A 16 -1.07 4.50 6.03
N THR A 17 -1.41 5.78 5.92
CA THR A 17 -2.75 6.28 6.24
C THR A 17 -3.72 6.13 5.07
N VAL A 18 -3.35 6.62 3.89
CA VAL A 18 -4.27 6.75 2.76
C VAL A 18 -4.59 5.39 2.17
N ALA A 19 -3.59 4.52 1.97
CA ALA A 19 -3.81 3.27 1.25
C ALA A 19 -4.84 2.35 1.95
N PRO A 20 -4.76 2.07 3.27
CA PRO A 20 -5.76 1.25 3.94
C PRO A 20 -7.16 1.87 3.97
N ILE A 21 -7.25 3.19 4.15
CA ILE A 21 -8.53 3.91 4.22
C ILE A 21 -9.27 3.83 2.89
N VAL A 22 -8.58 4.01 1.77
CA VAL A 22 -9.24 3.97 0.45
C VAL A 22 -9.49 2.54 -0.02
N SER A 23 -8.59 1.60 0.30
CA SER A 23 -8.67 0.24 -0.24
C SER A 23 -9.69 -0.65 0.48
N ILE A 24 -10.14 -0.31 1.69
CA ILE A 24 -11.16 -1.09 2.42
C ILE A 24 -12.59 -0.94 1.85
N THR A 25 -12.82 0.08 1.03
CA THR A 25 -14.15 0.47 0.52
C THR A 25 -14.84 -0.65 -0.28
N PHE A 26 -14.18 -1.16 -1.33
CA PHE A 26 -14.69 -2.25 -2.16
C PHE A 26 -14.79 -3.59 -1.41
N PRO A 27 -13.77 -4.03 -0.66
CA PRO A 27 -13.87 -5.17 0.25
C PRO A 27 -15.13 -5.16 1.11
N ALA A 28 -15.41 -4.04 1.79
CA ALA A 28 -16.59 -3.92 2.65
C ALA A 28 -17.91 -4.04 1.85
N ALA A 29 -17.99 -3.39 0.68
CA ALA A 29 -19.17 -3.45 -0.18
C ALA A 29 -19.44 -4.86 -0.73
N VAL A 30 -18.39 -5.55 -1.20
CA VAL A 30 -18.52 -6.88 -1.77
C VAL A 30 -18.78 -7.93 -0.70
N GLN A 31 -18.17 -7.80 0.49
CA GLN A 31 -18.53 -8.62 1.64
C GLN A 31 -20.01 -8.49 2.00
N ALA A 32 -20.56 -7.27 2.02
CA ALA A 32 -21.97 -7.07 2.31
C ALA A 32 -22.89 -7.83 1.32
N CYS A 33 -22.52 -7.90 0.05
CA CYS A 33 -23.28 -8.67 -0.94
C CYS A 33 -23.05 -10.19 -0.81
N LEU A 34 -21.80 -10.63 -0.81
CA LEU A 34 -21.44 -12.06 -0.90
C LEU A 34 -21.72 -12.81 0.39
N TRP A 35 -21.42 -12.21 1.55
CA TRP A 35 -21.60 -12.87 2.83
C TRP A 35 -23.07 -13.02 3.20
N TRP A 36 -23.85 -11.94 3.12
CA TRP A 36 -25.24 -11.96 3.58
C TRP A 36 -26.20 -12.67 2.63
N ARG A 37 -25.89 -12.69 1.33
CA ARG A 37 -26.73 -13.38 0.33
C ARG A 37 -26.33 -14.83 0.08
N TYR A 38 -25.02 -15.12 0.06
CA TYR A 38 -24.50 -16.41 -0.40
C TYR A 38 -23.61 -17.13 0.62
N ARG A 39 -23.33 -16.51 1.78
CA ARG A 39 -22.44 -17.07 2.82
C ARG A 39 -21.05 -17.42 2.31
N LEU A 40 -20.55 -16.66 1.34
CA LEU A 40 -19.23 -16.83 0.75
C LEU A 40 -18.19 -15.98 1.50
N PRO A 41 -17.18 -16.57 2.18
CA PRO A 41 -16.22 -15.85 3.03
C PRO A 41 -14.96 -15.39 2.28
N PHE A 42 -15.12 -14.74 1.13
CA PHE A 42 -13.98 -14.29 0.31
C PHE A 42 -14.20 -12.93 -0.36
N GLY A 43 -15.08 -12.10 0.20
CA GLY A 43 -15.45 -10.83 -0.40
C GLY A 43 -14.29 -9.84 -0.47
N ALA A 44 -13.51 -9.72 0.61
CA ALA A 44 -12.36 -8.85 0.64
C ALA A 44 -11.22 -9.36 -0.25
N VAL A 45 -10.94 -10.66 -0.19
CA VAL A 45 -9.89 -11.31 -0.97
C VAL A 45 -10.13 -11.18 -2.48
N VAL A 46 -11.37 -11.39 -2.96
CA VAL A 46 -11.66 -11.25 -4.40
C VAL A 46 -11.45 -9.82 -4.89
N CYS A 47 -11.85 -8.82 -4.11
CA CYS A 47 -11.59 -7.41 -4.46
C CYS A 47 -10.10 -7.11 -4.56
N VAL A 48 -9.32 -7.54 -3.56
CA VAL A 48 -7.88 -7.26 -3.52
C VAL A 48 -7.13 -8.04 -4.60
N LEU A 49 -7.50 -9.29 -4.88
CA LEU A 49 -6.93 -10.05 -5.99
C LEU A 49 -7.21 -9.38 -7.34
N GLY A 50 -8.44 -8.88 -7.55
CA GLY A 50 -8.78 -8.14 -8.77
C GLY A 50 -7.95 -6.86 -8.93
N LEU A 51 -7.78 -6.10 -7.85
CA LEU A 51 -6.94 -4.90 -7.82
C LEU A 51 -5.47 -5.24 -8.14
N LEU A 52 -4.89 -6.17 -7.40
CA LEU A 52 -3.48 -6.56 -7.57
C LEU A 52 -3.21 -7.13 -8.96
N LEU A 53 -4.12 -7.92 -9.51
CA LEU A 53 -4.00 -8.43 -10.88
C LEU A 53 -3.95 -7.27 -11.88
N GLY A 54 -4.89 -6.32 -11.79
CA GLY A 54 -4.92 -5.14 -12.65
C GLY A 54 -3.67 -4.28 -12.52
N GLU A 55 -3.21 -4.06 -11.28
CA GLU A 55 -2.00 -3.31 -10.99
C GLU A 55 -0.76 -4.00 -11.57
N TRP A 56 -0.53 -5.28 -11.27
CA TRP A 56 0.63 -6.02 -11.76
C TRP A 56 0.69 -6.10 -13.29
N VAL A 57 -0.46 -6.37 -13.95
CA VAL A 57 -0.54 -6.35 -15.41
C VAL A 57 -0.12 -4.98 -15.96
N ASN A 58 -0.66 -3.90 -15.39
CA ASN A 58 -0.32 -2.55 -15.81
C ASN A 58 1.15 -2.20 -15.53
N ARG A 59 1.71 -2.62 -14.37
CA ARG A 59 3.09 -2.33 -14.00
C ARG A 59 4.08 -3.05 -14.91
N TYR A 60 3.78 -4.30 -15.25
CA TYR A 60 4.68 -5.08 -16.09
C TYR A 60 4.58 -4.69 -17.56
N LEU A 61 3.37 -4.56 -18.11
CA LEU A 61 3.18 -4.30 -19.54
C LEU A 61 3.40 -2.83 -19.93
N ASN A 62 2.92 -1.88 -19.10
CA ASN A 62 3.01 -0.45 -19.43
C ASN A 62 4.20 0.23 -18.75
N PHE A 63 4.30 0.18 -17.42
CA PHE A 63 5.39 0.88 -16.71
C PHE A 63 6.76 0.33 -17.12
N TRP A 64 6.94 -0.98 -17.06
CA TRP A 64 8.18 -1.61 -17.51
C TRP A 64 8.20 -1.83 -19.03
N GLY A 65 7.19 -2.52 -19.58
CA GLY A 65 7.22 -2.96 -20.98
C GLY A 65 7.20 -1.84 -22.03
N TRP A 66 6.51 -0.73 -21.75
CA TRP A 66 6.41 0.39 -22.70
C TRP A 66 7.25 1.61 -22.30
N THR A 67 7.31 1.93 -21.01
CA THR A 67 7.98 3.15 -20.52
C THR A 67 9.29 2.89 -19.77
N TYR A 68 9.71 1.62 -19.66
CA TYR A 68 11.02 1.19 -19.15
C TYR A 68 11.35 1.60 -17.70
N PHE A 69 10.35 1.90 -16.88
CA PHE A 69 10.54 2.04 -15.44
C PHE A 69 10.78 0.66 -14.82
N PRO A 70 11.82 0.48 -13.99
CA PRO A 70 12.14 -0.83 -13.47
C PRO A 70 11.05 -1.30 -12.49
N VAL A 71 10.73 -2.59 -12.53
CA VAL A 71 9.63 -3.16 -11.74
C VAL A 71 9.84 -2.96 -10.22
N ASN A 72 11.09 -2.96 -9.77
CA ASN A 72 11.45 -2.69 -8.38
C ASN A 72 11.25 -1.23 -7.94
N PHE A 73 10.89 -0.31 -8.85
CA PHE A 73 10.53 1.08 -8.56
C PHE A 73 9.01 1.29 -8.58
N CYS A 74 8.29 0.50 -9.39
CA CYS A 74 6.87 0.72 -9.63
C CYS A 74 5.94 -0.39 -9.09
N PHE A 75 6.41 -1.28 -8.21
CA PHE A 75 5.59 -2.37 -7.68
C PHE A 75 4.41 -1.87 -6.81
N PRO A 76 3.26 -2.58 -6.83
CA PRO A 76 2.09 -2.24 -6.04
C PRO A 76 2.23 -2.60 -4.55
N SER A 77 1.36 -2.01 -3.73
CA SER A 77 1.26 -2.26 -2.30
C SER A 77 0.57 -3.59 -2.02
N ASN A 78 1.07 -4.33 -1.04
CA ASN A 78 0.49 -5.58 -0.60
C ASN A 78 -0.70 -5.35 0.35
N LEU A 79 -1.91 -5.67 -0.11
CA LEU A 79 -3.16 -5.55 0.64
C LEU A 79 -3.73 -6.92 1.08
N MET A 80 -3.09 -8.02 0.67
CA MET A 80 -3.60 -9.37 0.90
C MET A 80 -3.70 -9.76 2.38
N PRO A 81 -2.72 -9.47 3.26
CA PRO A 81 -2.82 -9.85 4.66
C PRO A 81 -4.06 -9.26 5.35
N GLY A 82 -4.32 -7.97 5.12
CA GLY A 82 -5.50 -7.30 5.65
C GLY A 82 -6.79 -7.90 5.10
N ALA A 83 -6.86 -8.19 3.79
CA ALA A 83 -8.05 -8.77 3.17
C ALA A 83 -8.42 -10.15 3.75
N ILE A 84 -7.43 -11.03 3.92
CA ILE A 84 -7.65 -12.36 4.49
C ILE A 84 -8.18 -12.24 5.93
N VAL A 85 -7.55 -11.42 6.76
CA VAL A 85 -7.97 -11.24 8.16
C VAL A 85 -9.39 -10.64 8.24
N LEU A 86 -9.72 -9.71 7.35
CA LEU A 86 -11.03 -9.08 7.28
C LEU A 86 -12.13 -10.09 6.89
N ASP A 87 -11.87 -10.98 5.92
CA ASP A 87 -12.78 -12.09 5.56
C ASP A 87 -12.92 -13.11 6.70
N VAL A 88 -11.81 -13.48 7.37
CA VAL A 88 -11.82 -14.45 8.48
C VAL A 88 -12.59 -13.92 9.69
N ILE A 89 -12.42 -12.64 10.06
CA ILE A 89 -13.17 -12.03 11.17
C ILE A 89 -14.67 -12.05 10.87
N LEU A 90 -15.07 -11.73 9.63
CA LEU A 90 -16.48 -11.80 9.23
C LEU A 90 -17.02 -13.22 9.27
N MET A 91 -16.23 -14.19 8.80
CA MET A 91 -16.61 -15.60 8.79
C MET A 91 -16.81 -16.16 10.21
N LEU A 92 -15.90 -15.85 11.13
CA LEU A 92 -15.94 -16.37 12.51
C LEU A 92 -16.99 -15.68 13.37
N SER A 93 -17.13 -14.36 13.25
CA SER A 93 -18.07 -13.59 14.07
C SER A 93 -19.49 -13.55 13.52
N ASN A 94 -19.65 -13.73 12.20
CA ASN A 94 -20.90 -13.51 11.48
C ASN A 94 -21.58 -12.16 11.84
N SER A 95 -20.79 -11.13 12.15
CA SER A 95 -21.27 -9.83 12.60
C SER A 95 -20.60 -8.70 11.83
N MET A 96 -21.39 -7.88 11.15
CA MET A 96 -20.88 -6.72 10.42
C MET A 96 -20.24 -5.69 11.36
N GLN A 97 -20.83 -5.47 12.53
CA GLN A 97 -20.35 -4.49 13.51
C GLN A 97 -19.00 -4.91 14.07
N LEU A 98 -18.83 -6.20 14.38
CA LEU A 98 -17.56 -6.72 14.90
C LEU A 98 -16.47 -6.65 13.82
N THR A 99 -16.77 -7.02 12.58
CA THR A 99 -15.84 -6.87 11.45
C THR A 99 -15.47 -5.42 11.17
N ALA A 100 -16.42 -4.48 11.28
CA ALA A 100 -16.13 -3.06 11.08
C ALA A 100 -15.10 -2.53 12.09
N VAL A 101 -15.21 -2.95 13.35
CA VAL A 101 -14.28 -2.52 14.41
C VAL A 101 -12.98 -3.30 14.36
N LEU A 102 -13.02 -4.62 14.56
CA LEU A 102 -11.81 -5.44 14.65
C LEU A 102 -11.16 -5.68 13.29
N GLY A 103 -11.97 -5.93 12.26
CA GLY A 103 -11.49 -6.11 10.89
C GLY A 103 -10.95 -4.82 10.29
N GLY A 104 -11.62 -3.68 10.53
CA GLY A 104 -11.12 -2.37 10.12
C GLY A 104 -9.78 -2.01 10.78
N LEU A 105 -9.67 -2.22 12.10
CA LEU A 105 -8.43 -1.99 12.84
C LEU A 105 -7.30 -2.93 12.38
N ALA A 106 -7.60 -4.23 12.21
CA ALA A 106 -6.61 -5.20 11.72
C ALA A 106 -6.15 -4.87 10.30
N TYR A 107 -7.06 -4.43 9.42
CA TYR A 107 -6.73 -4.08 8.04
C TYR A 107 -5.73 -2.92 7.96
N GLY A 108 -5.93 -1.88 8.78
CA GLY A 108 -4.99 -0.77 8.90
C GLY A 108 -3.64 -1.19 9.49
N LEU A 109 -3.65 -1.87 10.64
CA LEU A 109 -2.41 -2.24 11.35
C LEU A 109 -1.55 -3.24 10.60
N LEU A 110 -2.16 -4.16 9.83
CA LEU A 110 -1.41 -5.17 9.07
C LEU A 110 -0.81 -4.61 7.77
N PHE A 111 -1.17 -3.40 7.36
CA PHE A 111 -0.71 -2.83 6.10
C PHE A 111 0.81 -2.63 6.07
N TYR A 112 1.35 -1.87 7.02
CA TYR A 112 2.79 -1.59 7.04
C TYR A 112 3.64 -2.84 7.29
N PRO A 113 3.32 -3.70 8.29
CA PRO A 113 4.03 -4.98 8.47
C PRO A 113 3.95 -5.91 7.26
N GLY A 114 2.81 -5.94 6.56
CA GLY A 114 2.62 -6.77 5.36
C GLY A 114 3.41 -6.31 4.14
N ASN A 115 3.85 -5.05 4.13
CA ASN A 115 4.67 -4.48 3.06
C ASN A 115 6.15 -4.34 3.43
N TRP A 116 6.47 -4.24 4.71
CA TRP A 116 7.84 -4.02 5.20
C TRP A 116 8.88 -4.96 4.58
N PRO A 117 8.66 -6.28 4.45
CA PRO A 117 9.63 -7.19 3.83
C PRO A 117 10.03 -6.83 2.40
N VAL A 118 9.13 -6.16 1.66
CA VAL A 118 9.36 -5.76 0.26
C VAL A 118 10.07 -4.40 0.20
N ILE A 119 9.69 -3.45 1.05
CA ILE A 119 10.22 -2.08 1.01
C ILE A 119 11.50 -1.89 1.83
N ALA A 120 11.76 -2.72 2.84
CA ALA A 120 12.90 -2.57 3.74
C ALA A 120 14.26 -2.49 3.02
N PRO A 121 14.55 -3.31 1.99
CA PRO A 121 15.80 -3.21 1.25
C PRO A 121 16.01 -1.84 0.60
N LEU A 122 14.93 -1.14 0.24
CA LEU A 122 15.01 0.17 -0.41
C LEU A 122 15.21 1.34 0.58
N HIS A 123 15.08 1.07 1.89
CA HIS A 123 15.28 2.07 2.95
C HIS A 123 16.73 2.09 3.49
N VAL A 124 17.62 1.29 2.90
CA VAL A 124 19.05 1.34 3.22
C VAL A 124 19.61 2.71 2.81
N PRO A 125 20.31 3.43 3.71
CA PRO A 125 20.90 4.71 3.38
C PRO A 125 22.12 4.55 2.48
N VAL A 126 22.28 5.46 1.53
CA VAL A 126 23.41 5.56 0.61
C VAL A 126 23.88 7.01 0.58
N GLU A 127 25.18 7.21 0.56
CA GLU A 127 25.77 8.51 0.29
C GLU A 127 25.89 8.71 -1.23
N TYR A 128 25.19 9.69 -1.77
CA TYR A 128 25.19 10.03 -3.19
C TYR A 128 25.56 11.51 -3.35
N ASN A 129 26.71 11.79 -3.97
CA ASN A 129 27.25 13.14 -4.17
C ASN A 129 27.28 14.00 -2.87
N GLY A 130 27.65 13.38 -1.73
CA GLY A 130 27.75 14.05 -0.44
C GLY A 130 26.41 14.27 0.28
N MET A 131 25.30 13.73 -0.23
CA MET A 131 23.99 13.73 0.44
C MET A 131 23.57 12.30 0.80
N VAL A 132 22.92 12.14 1.96
CA VAL A 132 22.32 10.88 2.35
C VAL A 132 20.96 10.73 1.65
N MET A 133 20.79 9.65 0.90
CA MET A 133 19.54 9.28 0.25
C MET A 133 19.19 7.83 0.61
N THR A 134 17.91 7.47 0.58
CA THR A 134 17.53 6.05 0.56
C THR A 134 17.70 5.49 -0.85
N LEU A 135 17.81 4.17 -0.99
CA LEU A 135 17.77 3.53 -2.30
C LEU A 135 16.47 3.84 -3.06
N ALA A 136 15.34 3.98 -2.34
CA ALA A 136 14.07 4.42 -2.95
C ALA A 136 14.17 5.83 -3.53
N ASP A 137 14.74 6.80 -2.79
CA ASP A 137 14.93 8.16 -3.30
C ASP A 137 15.89 8.19 -4.49
N LEU A 138 16.94 7.37 -4.45
CA LEU A 138 17.89 7.23 -5.56
C LEU A 138 17.21 6.67 -6.82
N GLN A 139 16.31 5.69 -6.70
CA GLN A 139 15.49 5.24 -7.84
C GLN A 139 14.66 6.39 -8.43
N GLY A 140 13.97 7.17 -7.58
CA GLY A 140 13.19 8.33 -8.02
C GLY A 140 14.04 9.46 -8.65
N TYR A 141 15.32 9.54 -8.28
CA TYR A 141 16.29 10.47 -8.86
C TYR A 141 16.83 10.00 -10.22
N HIS A 142 17.19 8.71 -10.35
CA HIS A 142 17.77 8.16 -11.58
C HIS A 142 16.74 7.97 -12.70
N TYR A 143 15.55 7.48 -12.36
CA TYR A 143 14.50 7.20 -13.34
C TYR A 143 13.61 8.43 -13.51
N VAL A 144 13.98 9.30 -14.46
CA VAL A 144 13.33 10.59 -14.68
C VAL A 144 11.86 10.41 -15.06
N ARG A 145 10.99 11.04 -14.27
CA ARG A 145 9.55 11.10 -14.52
C ARG A 145 9.16 12.50 -15.03
N THR A 146 8.96 12.65 -16.33
CA THR A 146 8.73 13.96 -16.99
C THR A 146 7.59 14.79 -16.40
N GLY A 147 6.54 14.14 -15.87
CA GLY A 147 5.36 14.81 -15.30
C GLY A 147 5.22 14.73 -13.77
N THR A 148 6.17 14.13 -13.05
CA THR A 148 6.08 13.98 -11.57
C THR A 148 7.37 14.42 -10.90
N PRO A 149 7.62 15.74 -10.81
CA PRO A 149 8.74 16.29 -10.07
C PRO A 149 8.63 16.02 -8.57
N GLU A 150 9.77 16.07 -7.88
CA GLU A 150 9.92 15.70 -6.46
C GLU A 150 8.97 16.47 -5.53
N TYR A 151 8.73 17.77 -5.78
CA TYR A 151 7.88 18.59 -4.91
C TYR A 151 6.40 18.16 -4.87
N ILE A 152 5.94 17.37 -5.84
CA ILE A 152 4.57 16.83 -5.85
C ILE A 152 4.44 15.68 -4.83
N ARG A 153 5.56 15.06 -4.42
CA ARG A 153 5.56 14.00 -3.40
C ARG A 153 4.97 14.50 -2.10
N MET A 154 3.84 13.89 -1.75
CA MET A 154 3.23 14.02 -0.43
C MET A 154 3.77 12.90 0.44
N VAL A 155 4.95 13.13 1.02
CA VAL A 155 5.62 12.21 1.95
C VAL A 155 5.93 12.94 3.26
N GLU A 156 6.26 12.20 4.31
CA GLU A 156 6.69 12.77 5.58
C GLU A 156 7.88 13.74 5.41
N LYS A 157 7.71 15.01 5.80
CA LYS A 157 8.76 16.06 5.82
C LYS A 157 9.13 16.54 7.22
N GLY A 158 8.71 15.81 8.26
CA GLY A 158 8.85 16.20 9.67
C GLY A 158 7.93 17.36 10.08
N THR A 159 7.57 17.44 11.36
CA THR A 159 6.89 18.60 11.94
C THR A 159 7.43 18.85 13.35
N LEU A 160 7.35 20.09 13.84
CA LEU A 160 7.77 20.44 15.21
C LEU A 160 6.94 19.74 16.31
N ARG A 161 5.87 19.05 15.93
CA ARG A 161 4.96 18.33 16.83
C ARG A 161 5.15 16.81 16.75
N THR A 162 6.06 16.31 15.91
CA THR A 162 6.32 14.88 15.76
C THR A 162 7.52 14.46 16.59
N PHE A 163 7.38 13.36 17.34
CA PHE A 163 8.47 12.75 18.08
C PHE A 163 9.03 11.54 17.31
N GLY A 164 10.02 11.76 16.45
CA GLY A 164 10.91 10.71 15.94
C GLY A 164 10.26 9.61 15.08
N LYS A 165 10.52 8.35 15.44
CA LYS A 165 10.25 7.14 14.63
C LYS A 165 8.85 6.54 14.83
N ASP A 166 8.07 7.04 15.79
CA ASP A 166 6.73 6.54 16.11
C ASP A 166 5.66 7.06 15.14
N VAL A 167 6.03 7.26 13.87
CA VAL A 167 5.15 7.76 12.81
C VAL A 167 4.43 6.62 12.09
N ALA A 168 5.02 5.43 12.09
CA ALA A 168 4.47 4.21 11.50
C ALA A 168 3.77 3.25 12.50
N PRO A 169 4.17 3.17 13.79
CA PRO A 169 3.44 2.43 14.83
C PRO A 169 2.12 3.08 15.25
#